data_AF-A0A1Y5XWS2-F1
#
_entry.id   AF-A0A1Y5XWS2-F1
#
_cell.length_a   1.000
_cell.length_b   1.000
_cell.length_c   1.000
_cell.angle_alpha   90.00
_cell.angle_beta   90.00
_cell.angle_gamma   90.00
#
_symmetry.space_group_name_H-M   'P 1'
#
loop_
_entity.id
_entity.type
_entity.pdbx_description
1 polymer ?
#
loop_
_entity_poly.entity_id
_entity_poly.type
_entity_poly.pdbx_seq_one_letter_code
_entity_poly.pdbx_strand_id
1 'polypeptide(L)'
;MSEGYEVVVDALTAHARVLTTLADEIQGTTSSAQTRLPADALGVVGQPFTALMDQLVTAGSQALESGVRAMNATSGGVRESAGMLTQREKETGTGLGGIDV
;
A
#
# COMPACT_ATOMS: atom_id res chain seq x y z
N MET A 1 15.42 22.57 -17.01
CA MET A 1 15.55 21.64 -15.86
C MET A 1 14.19 21.20 -15.29
N SER A 2 13.06 21.74 -15.75
CA SER A 2 11.69 21.37 -15.32
C SER A 2 11.20 20.02 -15.86
N GLU A 3 11.44 19.71 -17.14
CA GLU A 3 10.98 18.45 -17.77
C GLU A 3 11.44 17.17 -17.04
N GLY A 4 12.60 17.19 -16.39
CA GLY A 4 13.08 16.05 -15.61
C GLY A 4 12.32 15.83 -14.30
N TYR A 5 11.82 16.90 -13.67
CA TYR A 5 11.06 16.82 -12.43
C TYR A 5 9.62 16.36 -12.69
N GLU A 6 8.99 16.86 -13.76
CA GLU A 6 7.64 16.47 -14.18
C GLU A 6 7.53 14.96 -14.43
N VAL A 7 8.46 14.40 -15.22
CA VAL A 7 8.51 12.95 -15.48
C VAL A 7 8.68 12.12 -14.20
N VAL A 8 9.48 12.61 -13.24
CA VAL A 8 9.70 11.92 -11.96
C VAL A 8 8.46 11.99 -11.07
N VAL A 9 7.79 13.14 -11.01
CA VAL A 9 6.54 13.32 -10.26
C VAL A 9 5.43 12.41 -10.80
N ASP A 10 5.31 12.31 -12.13
CA ASP A 10 4.35 11.41 -12.78
C ASP A 10 4.65 9.93 -12.49
N ALA A 11 5.92 9.54 -12.59
CA ALA A 11 6.34 8.17 -12.29
C ALA A 11 6.08 7.80 -10.82
N LEU A 12 6.38 8.70 -9.88
CA LEU A 12 6.09 8.51 -8.45
C LEU A 12 4.58 8.40 -8.20
N THR A 13 3.78 9.26 -8.83
CA THR A 13 2.33 9.24 -8.70
C THR A 13 1.73 7.94 -9.24
N ALA A 14 2.21 7.48 -10.40
CA ALA A 14 1.82 6.20 -10.97
C ALA A 14 2.18 5.03 -10.04
N HIS A 15 3.38 5.02 -9.47
CA HIS A 15 3.80 3.98 -8.55
C HIS A 15 2.97 3.94 -7.26
N ALA A 16 2.69 5.10 -6.66
CA ALA A 16 1.83 5.20 -5.49
C ALA A 16 0.42 4.66 -5.78
N ARG A 17 -0.10 4.88 -6.99
CA ARG A 17 -1.40 4.35 -7.42
C ARG A 17 -1.38 2.83 -7.50
N VAL A 18 -0.35 2.23 -8.11
CA VAL A 18 -0.20 0.77 -8.18
C VAL A 18 -0.15 0.15 -6.78
N LEU A 19 0.61 0.74 -5.86
CA LEU A 19 0.68 0.27 -4.47
C LEU A 19 -0.68 0.35 -3.77
N THR A 20 -1.44 1.42 -3.99
CA THR A 20 -2.78 1.59 -3.41
C THR A 20 -3.74 0.53 -3.97
N THR A 21 -3.75 0.33 -5.29
CA THR A 21 -4.62 -0.69 -5.93
C THR A 21 -4.32 -2.09 -5.41
N LEU A 22 -3.05 -2.47 -5.31
CA LEU A 22 -2.66 -3.77 -4.78
C LEU A 22 -3.08 -3.95 -3.31
N ALA A 23 -2.91 -2.91 -2.50
CA ALA A 23 -3.33 -2.90 -1.11
C ALA A 23 -4.86 -3.12 -0.99
N ASP A 24 -5.66 -2.44 -1.82
CA ASP A 24 -7.11 -2.58 -1.86
C ASP A 24 -7.55 -4.00 -2.31
N GLU A 25 -6.87 -4.56 -3.32
CA GLU A 25 -7.12 -5.93 -3.78
C GLU A 25 -6.82 -6.98 -2.69
N ILE A 26 -5.70 -6.83 -1.98
CA ILE A 26 -5.35 -7.71 -0.86
C ILE A 26 -6.37 -7.58 0.28
N GLN A 27 -6.79 -6.36 0.61
CA GLN A 27 -7.81 -6.10 1.63
C GLN A 27 -9.16 -6.74 1.26
N GLY A 28 -9.59 -6.58 0.00
CA GLY A 28 -10.84 -7.15 -0.52
C GLY A 28 -10.83 -8.69 -0.59
N THR A 29 -9.72 -9.28 -0.97
CA THR A 29 -9.57 -10.75 -1.00
C THR A 29 -9.47 -11.35 0.40
N THR A 30 -8.73 -10.71 1.31
CA THR A 30 -8.59 -11.16 2.72
C THR A 30 -9.92 -11.13 3.46
N SER A 31 -10.73 -10.08 3.26
CA SER A 31 -12.07 -10.00 3.86
C SER A 31 -13.02 -11.09 3.34
N SER A 32 -12.85 -11.53 2.09
CA SER A 32 -13.60 -12.65 1.52
C SER A 32 -13.09 -14.02 1.97
N ALA A 33 -11.82 -14.12 2.39
CA ALA A 33 -11.14 -15.37 2.74
C ALA A 33 -11.21 -15.74 4.24
N GLN A 34 -12.04 -15.06 5.05
CA GLN A 34 -12.26 -15.40 6.47
C GLN A 34 -13.05 -16.70 6.67
N THR A 35 -12.75 -17.74 5.91
CA THR A 35 -13.40 -19.04 6.00
C THR A 35 -12.87 -19.77 7.23
N ARG A 36 -13.49 -19.53 8.38
CA ARG A 36 -13.26 -20.35 9.57
C ARG A 36 -13.91 -21.71 9.37
N LEU A 37 -13.15 -22.77 9.61
CA LEU A 37 -13.73 -24.10 9.70
C LEU A 37 -14.59 -24.15 10.99
N PRO A 38 -15.86 -24.61 10.91
CA PRO A 38 -16.64 -24.90 12.11
C PRO A 38 -15.89 -25.87 13.02
N ALA A 39 -15.98 -25.67 14.34
CA ALA A 39 -15.24 -26.49 15.32
C ALA A 39 -15.60 -27.98 15.25
N ASP A 40 -16.78 -28.32 14.73
CA ASP A 40 -17.30 -29.67 14.55
C ASP A 40 -17.11 -30.23 13.13
N ALA A 41 -16.53 -29.47 12.21
CA ALA A 41 -16.40 -29.85 10.80
C ALA A 41 -15.61 -31.15 10.57
N LEU A 42 -14.76 -31.54 11.53
CA LEU A 42 -13.95 -32.77 11.50
C LEU A 42 -14.34 -33.76 12.62
N GLY A 43 -15.49 -33.56 13.27
CA GLY A 43 -15.92 -34.31 14.45
C GLY A 43 -15.05 -34.06 15.70
N VAL A 44 -15.40 -34.70 16.82
CA VAL A 44 -14.74 -34.48 18.13
C VAL A 44 -13.23 -34.77 18.09
N VAL A 45 -12.81 -35.78 17.33
CA VAL A 45 -11.39 -36.14 17.18
C VAL A 45 -10.61 -35.08 16.38
N GLY A 46 -11.28 -34.40 15.44
CA GLY A 46 -10.68 -33.39 14.58
C GLY A 46 -10.65 -31.97 15.16
N GLN A 47 -11.32 -31.72 16.30
CA GLN A 47 -11.34 -30.42 16.99
C GLN A 47 -9.94 -29.78 17.17
N PRO A 48 -8.91 -30.48 17.67
CA PRO A 48 -7.59 -29.87 17.81
C PRO A 48 -7.00 -29.42 16.47
N PHE A 49 -7.27 -30.12 15.37
CA PHE A 49 -6.84 -29.68 14.04
C PHE A 49 -7.59 -28.44 13.58
N THR A 50 -8.90 -28.33 13.85
CA THR A 50 -9.66 -27.10 13.53
C THR A 50 -9.12 -25.88 14.29
N ALA A 51 -8.72 -26.06 15.55
CA ALA A 51 -8.12 -24.98 16.35
C ALA A 51 -6.76 -24.54 15.81
N LEU A 52 -5.91 -25.48 15.38
CA LEU A 52 -4.61 -25.15 14.75
C LEU A 52 -4.79 -24.43 13.42
N MET A 53 -5.78 -24.83 12.61
CA MET A 53 -6.11 -24.15 11.36
C MET A 53 -6.61 -22.72 11.60
N ASP A 54 -7.44 -22.50 12.62
CA ASP A 54 -7.92 -21.16 12.96
C ASP A 54 -6.79 -20.22 13.41
N GLN A 55 -5.82 -20.74 14.16
CA GLN A 55 -4.59 -20.01 14.52
C GLN A 55 -3.78 -19.62 13.28
N LEU A 56 -3.60 -20.56 12.34
CA LEU A 56 -2.88 -20.29 11.09
C LEU A 56 -3.58 -19.23 10.24
N VAL A 57 -4.90 -19.33 10.09
CA VAL A 57 -5.72 -18.34 9.35
C VAL A 57 -5.62 -16.97 10.01
N THR A 58 -5.65 -16.91 11.34
CA THR A 58 -5.50 -15.66 12.09
C THR A 58 -4.12 -15.03 11.88
N ALA A 59 -3.05 -15.81 12.00
CA ALA A 59 -1.68 -15.32 11.78
C ALA A 59 -1.48 -14.83 10.33
N GLY A 60 -1.99 -15.57 9.35
CA GLY A 60 -1.96 -15.17 7.95
C GLY A 60 -2.71 -13.87 7.68
N SER A 61 -3.92 -13.72 8.25
CA SER A 61 -4.73 -12.50 8.12
C SER A 61 -4.00 -11.28 8.70
N GLN A 62 -3.40 -11.42 9.89
CA GLN A 62 -2.62 -10.34 10.51
C GLN A 62 -1.39 -9.95 9.67
N ALA A 63 -0.71 -10.91 9.06
CA ALA A 63 0.42 -10.66 8.17
C ALA A 63 0.00 -9.88 6.92
N LEU A 64 -1.11 -10.27 6.30
CA LEU A 64 -1.68 -9.58 5.13
C LEU A 64 -2.11 -8.15 5.47
N GLU A 65 -2.80 -7.95 6.60
CA GLU A 65 -3.16 -6.60 7.07
C GLU A 65 -1.93 -5.72 7.33
N SER A 66 -0.85 -6.31 7.87
CA SER A 66 0.41 -5.60 8.07
C SER A 66 1.05 -5.20 6.74
N GLY A 67 1.04 -6.09 5.75
CA GLY A 67 1.48 -5.81 4.39
C GLY A 67 0.70 -4.66 3.74
N VAL A 68 -0.64 -4.68 3.86
CA VAL A 68 -1.51 -3.60 3.37
C VAL A 68 -1.17 -2.26 4.03
N ARG A 69 -0.98 -2.24 5.36
CA ARG A 69 -0.56 -1.03 6.08
C ARG A 69 0.80 -0.51 5.59
N ALA A 70 1.76 -1.39 5.36
CA ALA A 70 3.06 -1.01 4.84
C ALA A 70 2.98 -0.44 3.42
N MET A 71 2.22 -1.07 2.52
CA MET A 71 1.99 -0.57 1.16
C MET A 71 1.33 0.81 1.16
N ASN A 72 0.32 1.02 2.02
CA ASN A 72 -0.34 2.31 2.18
C ASN A 72 0.64 3.37 2.71
N ALA A 73 1.46 3.05 3.71
CA ALA A 73 2.48 3.96 4.22
C ALA A 73 3.51 4.33 3.15
N THR A 74 4.01 3.35 2.38
CA THR A 74 4.93 3.59 1.26
C THR A 74 4.27 4.48 0.19
N SER A 75 3.01 4.22 -0.18
CA SER A 75 2.28 5.05 -1.14
C SER A 75 2.14 6.50 -0.65
N GLY A 76 1.91 6.70 0.65
CA GLY A 76 1.86 8.01 1.28
C GLY A 76 3.20 8.76 1.17
N GLY A 77 4.30 8.10 1.53
CA GLY A 77 5.64 8.68 1.42
C GLY A 77 6.05 9.00 -0.02
N VAL A 78 5.62 8.20 -1.00
CA VAL A 78 5.83 8.47 -2.42
C VAL A 78 5.06 9.72 -2.86
N ARG A 79 3.81 9.89 -2.45
CA ARG A 79 3.00 11.09 -2.74
C ARG A 79 3.58 12.35 -2.08
N GLU A 80 4.05 12.24 -0.84
CA GLU A 80 4.74 13.32 -0.15
C GLU A 80 6.02 13.74 -0.89
N SER A 81 6.82 12.77 -1.32
CA SER A 81 8.04 13.02 -2.09
C SER A 81 7.75 13.74 -3.41
N ALA A 82 6.71 13.30 -4.13
CA ALA A 82 6.24 13.97 -5.35
C ALA A 82 5.79 15.43 -5.07
N GLY A 83 5.10 15.66 -3.95
CA GLY A 83 4.71 17.00 -3.50
C GLY A 83 5.91 17.90 -3.21
N MET A 84 6.93 17.39 -2.53
CA MET A 84 8.18 18.14 -2.27
C MET A 84 8.93 18.49 -3.56
N LEU A 85 8.98 17.56 -4.52
CA LEU A 85 9.61 17.80 -5.82
C LEU A 85 8.89 18.90 -6.60
N THR A 86 7.56 18.85 -6.62
CA THR A 86 6.71 19.89 -7.24
C THR A 86 6.91 21.26 -6.57
N GLN A 87 7.04 21.29 -5.24
CA GLN A 87 7.26 22.53 -4.49
C GLN A 87 8.64 23.13 -4.81
N ARG A 88 9.69 22.30 -4.84
CA ARG A 88 11.04 22.75 -5.23
C ARG A 88 11.09 23.28 -6.66
N GLU A 89 10.34 22.68 -7.58
CA GLU A 89 10.23 23.18 -8.95
C GLU A 89 9.63 24.58 -8.98
N LYS A 90 8.52 24.81 -8.26
CA LYS A 90 7.90 26.14 -8.16
C LYS A 90 8.87 27.18 -7.61
N GLU A 91 9.58 26.87 -6.52
CA GLU A 91 10.56 27.77 -5.89
C GLU A 91 11.75 28.09 -6.81
N THR A 92 12.21 27.12 -7.59
CA THR A 92 13.32 27.30 -8.54
C THR A 92 12.86 28.08 -9.78
N GLY A 93 11.63 27.87 -10.24
CA GLY A 93 11.03 28.58 -11.38
C GLY A 93 10.84 30.07 -11.13
N THR A 94 10.45 30.49 -9.92
CA THR A 94 10.36 31.91 -9.55
C THR A 94 11.71 32.59 -9.41
N GLY A 95 12.78 31.86 -9.09
CA GLY A 95 14.14 32.42 -8.93
C GLY A 95 14.83 32.78 -10.25
N LEU A 96 14.42 32.20 -11.38
CA LEU A 96 15.04 32.41 -12.70
C LEU A 96 14.31 33.43 -13.58
N GLY A 97 13.11 33.87 -13.20
CA GLY A 97 12.29 34.83 -13.96
C GLY A 97 12.62 36.31 -13.72
N GLY A 98 13.72 36.62 -13.01
CA GLY A 98 14.07 37.97 -12.57
C GLY A 98 15.36 38.56 -13.15
N ILE A 99 15.98 37.93 -14.15
CA ILE A 99 17.11 38.53 -14.89
C ILE A 99 16.58 39.03 -16.24
N ASP A 100 15.96 40.20 -16.22
CA ASP A 100 15.76 41.02 -17.42
C ASP A 100 17.13 41.54 -17.89
N VAL A 101 17.46 41.28 -19.15
CA VAL A 101 18.53 41.95 -19.92
C VAL A 101 17.89 43.00 -20.82
#